data_AF-A0A7L8UI27-F1
#
_entry.id   AF-A0A7L8UI27-F1
#
_cell.length_a   1.000
_cell.length_b   1.000
_cell.length_c   1.000
_cell.angle_alpha   90.00
_cell.angle_beta   90.00
_cell.angle_gamma   90.00
#
_symmetry.space_group_name_H-M   'P 1'
#
loop_
_entity.id
_entity.type
_entity.pdbx_description
1 polymer ?
#
loop_
_entity_poly.entity_id
_entity_poly.type
_entity_poly.pdbx_seq_one_letter_code
_entity_poly.pdbx_strand_id
1 'polypeptide(L)'
;MKKISFLLISLLFVSCNSNRNFCGTYKSNFAQLGFFVTKIKFNADSTVKFNKAGDLMNEELTGKFKISRSNIVYVKFDKLKYEQPPDSLPLNELQGMPIDTNPFQNMHLYDLKLENGISYHLKYKIKRNKLLVYNIQTGKIVRRSKGSKNTAKFYLKKVAN
;
A
#
# COMPACT_ATOMS: atom_id res chain seq x y z
N MET A 1 -1.77 -12.64 53.43
CA MET A 1 -0.87 -12.04 52.40
C MET A 1 -0.86 -12.77 51.04
N LYS A 2 -1.61 -13.87 50.82
CA LYS A 2 -1.62 -14.62 49.54
C LYS A 2 -2.54 -14.04 48.44
N LYS A 3 -3.53 -13.20 48.80
CA LYS A 3 -4.51 -12.64 47.85
C LYS A 3 -3.95 -11.50 46.97
N ILE A 4 -2.92 -10.79 47.44
CA ILE A 4 -2.28 -9.69 46.70
C ILE A 4 -1.46 -10.20 45.52
N SER A 5 -0.89 -11.41 45.63
CA SER A 5 -0.09 -12.03 44.57
C SER A 5 -0.91 -12.39 43.33
N PHE A 6 -2.21 -12.66 43.48
CA PHE A 6 -3.08 -13.03 42.35
C PHE A 6 -3.48 -11.80 41.52
N LEU A 7 -3.60 -10.64 42.17
CA LEU A 7 -3.94 -9.37 41.50
C LEU A 7 -2.81 -8.91 40.55
N LEU A 8 -1.55 -9.10 40.96
CA LEU A 8 -0.37 -8.74 40.16
C LEU A 8 -0.20 -9.60 38.90
N ILE A 9 -0.57 -10.89 38.95
CA ILE A 9 -0.52 -11.79 37.79
C ILE A 9 -1.60 -11.45 36.77
N SER A 10 -2.78 -10.99 37.21
CA SER A 10 -3.86 -10.59 36.30
C SER A 10 -3.52 -9.32 35.51
N LEU A 11 -2.76 -8.38 36.10
CA LEU A 11 -2.30 -7.15 35.45
C LEU A 11 -1.31 -7.39 34.28
N LEU A 12 -0.62 -8.53 34.24
CA LEU A 12 0.29 -8.87 33.14
C LEU A 12 -0.44 -9.20 31.83
N PHE A 13 -1.70 -9.66 31.91
CA PHE A 13 -2.50 -10.02 30.74
C PHE A 13 -3.18 -8.82 30.04
N VAL A 14 -3.20 -7.63 30.66
CA VAL A 14 -3.81 -6.42 30.06
C VAL A 14 -2.84 -5.70 29.10
N SER A 15 -1.58 -6.14 29.02
CA SER A 15 -0.55 -5.45 28.22
C SER A 15 -0.60 -5.72 26.70
N CYS A 16 -1.63 -6.39 26.19
CA CYS A 16 -1.66 -6.86 24.80
C CYS A 16 -2.86 -6.35 24.00
N ASN A 17 -2.90 -5.04 23.69
CA ASN A 17 -3.37 -4.58 22.38
C ASN A 17 -3.06 -3.10 22.13
N SER A 18 -1.79 -2.73 22.02
CA SER A 18 -1.43 -1.50 21.31
C SER A 18 -1.53 -1.75 19.80
N ASN A 19 -2.72 -2.10 19.30
CA ASN A 19 -3.04 -1.90 17.90
C ASN A 19 -3.25 -0.39 17.72
N ARG A 20 -2.15 0.39 17.77
CA ARG A 20 -2.15 1.81 17.44
C ARG A 20 -2.92 1.94 16.16
N ASN A 21 -4.11 2.54 16.23
CA ASN A 21 -5.13 2.58 15.18
C ASN A 21 -4.51 2.87 13.80
N PHE A 22 -4.05 1.82 13.12
CA PHE A 22 -3.35 1.89 11.84
C PHE A 22 -4.36 2.05 10.73
N CYS A 23 -5.52 1.42 10.89
CA CYS A 23 -6.65 1.52 9.98
C CYS A 23 -7.08 2.97 9.78
N GLY A 24 -7.53 3.26 8.56
CA GLY A 24 -7.88 4.60 8.12
C GLY A 24 -7.29 4.95 6.77
N THR A 25 -7.53 6.18 6.36
CA THR A 25 -7.16 6.69 5.04
C THR A 25 -5.83 7.43 5.11
N TYR A 26 -4.93 7.13 4.18
CA TYR A 26 -3.65 7.79 4.02
C TYR A 26 -3.55 8.41 2.63
N LYS A 27 -3.02 9.64 2.54
CA LYS A 27 -2.85 10.38 1.29
C LYS A 27 -1.38 10.73 1.06
N SER A 28 -0.90 10.60 -0.17
CA SER A 28 0.47 10.94 -0.54
C SER A 28 0.79 12.42 -0.27
N ASN A 29 2.03 12.68 0.14
CA ASN A 29 2.55 14.04 0.32
C ASN A 29 3.05 14.70 -0.97
N PHE A 30 3.24 13.91 -2.03
CA PHE A 30 3.65 14.36 -3.36
C PHE A 30 2.82 13.64 -4.44
N ALA A 31 2.76 14.24 -5.62
CA ALA A 31 2.29 13.59 -6.83
C ALA A 31 3.31 12.51 -7.28
N GLN A 32 2.84 11.37 -7.76
CA GLN A 32 3.67 10.32 -8.35
C GLN A 32 3.62 10.41 -9.87
N LEU A 33 4.70 10.80 -10.55
CA LEU A 33 4.81 10.70 -12.03
C LEU A 33 3.63 11.34 -12.80
N GLY A 34 3.25 12.58 -12.47
CA GLY A 34 2.07 13.23 -13.06
C GLY A 34 0.72 12.81 -12.45
N PHE A 35 0.69 11.84 -11.54
CA PHE A 35 -0.50 11.44 -10.78
C PHE A 35 -0.54 12.21 -9.45
N PHE A 36 -1.45 13.17 -9.34
CA PHE A 36 -1.51 14.15 -8.26
C PHE A 36 -1.82 13.54 -6.88
N VAL A 37 -2.55 12.43 -6.82
CA VAL A 37 -3.04 11.89 -5.55
C VAL A 37 -3.00 10.36 -5.53
N THR A 38 -2.26 9.82 -4.56
CA THR A 38 -2.40 8.42 -4.15
C THR A 38 -3.09 8.38 -2.79
N LYS A 39 -4.25 7.71 -2.71
CA LYS A 39 -4.95 7.43 -1.46
C LYS A 39 -4.95 5.92 -1.22
N ILE A 40 -4.75 5.52 0.03
CA ILE A 40 -4.89 4.13 0.45
C ILE A 40 -5.71 4.09 1.74
N LYS A 41 -6.72 3.23 1.80
CA LYS A 41 -7.57 3.01 2.97
C LYS A 41 -7.35 1.59 3.47
N PHE A 42 -6.91 1.48 4.72
CA PHE A 42 -6.79 0.20 5.42
C PHE A 42 -8.01 0.02 6.31
N ASN A 43 -8.76 -1.05 6.08
CA ASN A 43 -9.94 -1.40 6.88
C ASN A 43 -9.55 -2.36 8.03
N ALA A 44 -10.41 -2.48 9.04
CA ALA A 44 -10.16 -3.33 10.20
C ALA A 44 -10.21 -4.83 9.89
N ASP A 45 -10.89 -5.22 8.82
CA ASP A 45 -11.04 -6.59 8.31
C ASP A 45 -9.85 -7.07 7.45
N SER A 46 -8.71 -6.36 7.51
CA SER A 46 -7.52 -6.63 6.69
C SER A 46 -7.67 -6.38 5.18
N THR A 47 -8.75 -5.72 4.76
CA THR A 47 -8.92 -5.29 3.36
C THR A 47 -8.32 -3.90 3.12
N VAL A 48 -7.94 -3.66 1.87
CA VAL A 48 -7.38 -2.37 1.43
C VAL A 48 -8.12 -1.85 0.20
N LYS A 49 -8.30 -0.53 0.14
CA LYS A 49 -8.66 0.18 -1.09
C LYS A 49 -7.56 1.15 -1.46
N PHE A 50 -7.14 1.14 -2.71
CA PHE A 50 -6.07 1.98 -3.24
C PHE A 50 -6.60 2.76 -4.43
N ASN A 51 -6.53 4.08 -4.34
CA ASN A 51 -7.02 4.97 -5.37
C ASN A 51 -5.84 5.81 -5.88
N LYS A 52 -5.56 5.70 -7.17
CA LYS A 52 -4.55 6.48 -7.86
C LYS A 52 -5.26 7.42 -8.84
N ALA A 53 -5.13 8.72 -8.60
CA ALA A 53 -5.72 9.77 -9.42
C ALA A 53 -4.65 10.67 -10.02
N GLY A 54 -4.72 10.86 -11.34
CA GLY A 54 -4.04 11.90 -12.12
C GLY A 54 -4.98 12.50 -13.16
N ASP A 55 -4.48 13.41 -14.01
CA ASP A 55 -5.32 14.19 -14.93
C ASP A 55 -6.17 13.34 -15.88
N LEU A 56 -5.71 12.14 -16.25
CA LEU A 56 -6.40 11.26 -17.21
C LEU A 56 -6.64 9.83 -16.70
N MET A 57 -6.18 9.49 -15.49
CA MET A 57 -6.36 8.14 -14.95
C MET A 57 -6.89 8.19 -13.52
N ASN A 58 -7.98 7.46 -13.31
CA ASN A 58 -8.49 7.11 -12.00
C ASN A 58 -8.56 5.59 -11.91
N GLU A 59 -7.65 5.02 -11.12
CA GLU A 59 -7.61 3.58 -10.85
C GLU A 59 -7.97 3.33 -9.40
N GLU A 60 -8.98 2.48 -9.19
CA GLU A 60 -9.30 1.91 -7.89
C GLU A 60 -8.90 0.43 -7.88
N LEU A 61 -8.06 0.05 -6.91
CA LEU A 61 -7.64 -1.33 -6.68
C LEU A 61 -8.08 -1.75 -5.29
N THR A 62 -8.56 -2.99 -5.18
CA THR A 62 -8.86 -3.64 -3.91
C THR A 62 -7.87 -4.75 -3.62
N GLY A 63 -7.73 -5.09 -2.35
CA GLY A 63 -6.85 -6.17 -1.95
C GLY A 63 -6.88 -6.45 -0.47
N LYS A 64 -5.85 -7.15 -0.03
CA LYS A 64 -5.60 -7.48 1.37
C LYS A 64 -4.25 -6.93 1.82
N PHE A 65 -4.10 -6.74 3.13
CA PHE A 65 -2.83 -6.35 3.71
C PHE A 65 -2.46 -7.20 4.92
N LYS A 66 -1.17 -7.25 5.20
CA LYS A 66 -0.61 -7.89 6.38
C LYS A 66 0.45 -6.98 6.99
N ILE A 67 0.42 -6.84 8.31
CA ILE A 67 1.42 -6.07 9.06
C ILE A 67 2.39 -7.06 9.70
N SER A 68 3.68 -6.87 9.49
CA SER A 68 4.71 -7.63 10.20
C SER A 68 5.05 -7.00 11.56
N ARG A 69 5.66 -7.79 12.42
CA ARG A 69 6.17 -7.36 13.74
C ARG A 69 7.13 -6.16 13.66
N SER A 70 7.76 -5.94 12.51
CA SER A 70 8.72 -4.84 12.28
C SER A 70 8.08 -3.52 11.80
N ASN A 71 6.75 -3.34 12.01
CA ASN A 71 6.01 -2.17 11.54
C ASN A 71 6.08 -2.00 10.01
N ILE A 72 6.11 -3.11 9.27
CA ILE A 72 6.03 -3.09 7.81
C ILE A 72 4.64 -3.58 7.42
N VAL A 73 3.97 -2.83 6.56
CA VAL A 73 2.73 -3.29 5.93
C VAL A 73 3.02 -3.73 4.50
N TYR A 74 2.60 -4.96 4.22
CA TYR A 74 2.63 -5.60 2.92
C TYR A 74 1.21 -5.59 2.37
N VAL A 75 1.06 -5.17 1.12
CA VAL A 75 -0.24 -5.03 0.45
C VAL A 75 -0.24 -5.90 -0.79
N LYS A 76 -1.28 -6.71 -0.94
CA LYS A 76 -1.53 -7.57 -2.10
C LYS A 76 -2.91 -7.25 -2.68
N PHE A 77 -2.94 -6.62 -3.84
CA PHE A 77 -4.13 -6.46 -4.67
C PHE A 77 -4.69 -7.78 -5.20
N ASP A 78 -6.02 -7.85 -5.33
CA ASP A 78 -6.74 -9.06 -5.79
C ASP A 78 -6.73 -9.20 -7.32
N LYS A 79 -6.80 -8.08 -8.04
CA LYS A 79 -6.68 -8.02 -9.50
C LYS A 79 -5.92 -6.77 -9.89
N LEU A 80 -4.81 -6.93 -10.60
CA LEU A 80 -4.20 -5.81 -11.31
C LEU A 80 -5.03 -5.60 -12.58
N LYS A 81 -5.41 -4.35 -12.87
CA LYS A 81 -6.31 -4.00 -13.98
C LYS A 81 -5.82 -4.50 -15.35
N TYR A 82 -4.54 -4.86 -15.45
CA TYR A 82 -3.84 -5.28 -16.66
C TYR A 82 -3.16 -6.65 -16.47
N GLU A 83 -3.87 -7.64 -15.93
CA GLU A 83 -3.46 -9.03 -16.19
C GLU A 83 -3.28 -9.16 -17.71
N GLN A 84 -2.08 -9.58 -18.14
CA GLN A 84 -1.83 -9.78 -19.56
C GLN A 84 -2.93 -10.70 -20.09
N PRO A 85 -3.58 -10.36 -21.21
CA PRO A 85 -4.44 -11.31 -21.87
C PRO A 85 -3.64 -12.60 -22.10
N PRO A 86 -4.28 -13.78 -22.01
CA PRO A 86 -3.62 -15.04 -22.33
C PRO A 86 -2.91 -14.94 -23.69
N ASP A 87 -1.77 -15.62 -23.83
CA ASP A 87 -0.92 -15.60 -25.03
C ASP A 87 -1.67 -15.89 -26.34
N SER A 88 -2.85 -16.49 -26.24
CA SER A 88 -3.82 -16.61 -27.33
C SER A 88 -5.20 -16.12 -26.88
N LEU A 89 -5.73 -15.15 -27.62
CA LEU A 89 -7.14 -14.78 -27.60
C LEU A 89 -7.77 -15.13 -28.95
N PRO A 90 -9.02 -15.61 -28.98
CA PRO A 90 -9.75 -15.79 -30.23
C PRO A 90 -9.99 -14.42 -30.91
N LEU A 91 -9.97 -14.41 -32.25
CA LEU A 91 -10.02 -13.17 -33.07
C LEU A 91 -11.21 -12.25 -32.72
N ASN A 92 -12.35 -12.85 -32.36
CA ASN A 92 -13.56 -12.10 -32.02
C ASN A 92 -13.43 -11.32 -30.71
N GLU A 93 -12.60 -11.81 -29.77
CA GLU A 93 -12.31 -11.09 -28.52
C GLU A 93 -11.31 -9.97 -28.75
N LEU A 94 -10.32 -10.17 -29.64
CA LEU A 94 -9.36 -9.13 -30.03
C LEU A 94 -10.04 -7.92 -30.70
N GLN A 95 -11.08 -8.15 -31.50
CA GLN A 95 -11.83 -7.09 -32.17
C GLN A 95 -12.67 -6.25 -31.20
N GLY A 96 -13.09 -6.82 -30.07
CA GLY A 96 -13.84 -6.13 -29.02
C GLY A 96 -12.96 -5.44 -27.98
N MET A 97 -11.65 -5.68 -27.99
CA MET A 97 -10.74 -5.08 -27.01
C MET A 97 -10.44 -3.62 -27.38
N PRO A 98 -10.58 -2.67 -26.43
CA PRO A 98 -10.14 -1.31 -26.67
C PRO A 98 -8.62 -1.32 -26.89
N ILE A 99 -8.18 -0.73 -28.01
CA ILE A 99 -6.76 -0.53 -28.28
C ILE A 99 -6.23 0.48 -27.26
N ASP A 100 -5.49 -0.01 -26.27
CA ASP A 100 -4.80 0.85 -25.32
C ASP A 100 -3.57 1.46 -26.01
N THR A 101 -3.75 2.65 -26.58
CA THR A 101 -2.72 3.40 -27.30
C THR A 101 -1.81 4.19 -26.38
N ASN A 102 -1.90 4.01 -25.05
CA ASN A 102 -1.18 4.83 -24.11
C ASN A 102 0.13 4.16 -23.66
N PRO A 103 1.29 4.51 -24.26
CA PRO A 103 2.59 3.90 -23.97
C PRO A 103 3.07 4.13 -22.53
N PHE A 104 2.40 5.00 -21.77
CA PHE A 104 2.74 5.30 -20.38
C PHE A 104 2.07 4.36 -19.36
N GLN A 105 1.18 3.47 -19.77
CA GLN A 105 0.44 2.58 -18.83
C GLN A 105 1.29 1.45 -18.25
N ASN A 106 2.47 1.16 -18.83
CA ASN A 106 3.42 0.17 -18.31
C ASN A 106 4.38 0.70 -17.22
N MET A 107 4.10 1.87 -16.62
CA MET A 107 4.95 2.40 -15.53
C MET A 107 4.72 1.72 -14.16
N HIS A 108 3.86 0.72 -14.10
CA HIS A 108 3.43 0.10 -12.85
C HIS A 108 4.12 -1.24 -12.61
N LEU A 109 5.33 -1.12 -12.06
CA LEU A 109 6.16 -2.13 -11.39
C LEU A 109 5.45 -2.81 -10.18
N TYR A 110 4.19 -3.23 -10.33
CA TYR A 110 3.42 -3.96 -9.32
C TYR A 110 3.58 -5.47 -9.48
N ASP A 111 4.77 -5.95 -9.84
CA ASP A 111 5.03 -7.38 -9.87
C ASP A 111 4.81 -7.96 -8.48
N LEU A 112 4.22 -9.16 -8.42
CA LEU A 112 4.05 -9.86 -7.18
C LEU A 112 5.43 -10.30 -6.67
N LYS A 113 5.80 -9.82 -5.48
CA LYS A 113 7.06 -10.15 -4.81
C LYS A 113 6.83 -11.04 -3.62
N LEU A 114 7.87 -11.77 -3.21
CA LEU A 114 7.87 -12.61 -2.02
C LEU A 114 8.94 -12.14 -1.04
N GLU A 115 8.57 -11.94 0.22
CA GLU A 115 9.51 -11.64 1.30
C GLU A 115 9.01 -12.30 2.59
N ASN A 116 9.86 -13.08 3.26
CA ASN A 116 9.51 -13.78 4.51
C ASN A 116 8.21 -14.60 4.41
N GLY A 117 7.96 -15.25 3.26
CA GLY A 117 6.74 -16.03 3.01
C GLY A 117 5.47 -15.19 2.80
N ILE A 118 5.59 -13.87 2.63
CA ILE A 118 4.46 -12.97 2.36
C ILE A 118 4.56 -12.49 0.91
N SER A 119 3.55 -12.79 0.10
CA SER A 119 3.46 -12.25 -1.26
C SER A 119 2.83 -10.85 -1.24
N TYR A 120 3.41 -9.89 -1.96
CA TYR A 120 2.97 -8.49 -1.95
C TYR A 120 3.26 -7.75 -3.25
N HIS A 121 2.45 -6.74 -3.54
CA HIS A 121 2.66 -5.77 -4.61
C HIS A 121 3.28 -4.47 -4.07
N LEU A 122 2.86 -4.04 -2.88
CA LEU A 122 3.36 -2.81 -2.24
C LEU A 122 3.83 -3.07 -0.81
N LYS A 123 4.88 -2.34 -0.42
CA LYS A 123 5.51 -2.42 0.90
C LYS A 123 5.70 -1.02 1.47
N TYR A 124 5.27 -0.82 2.72
CA TYR A 124 5.46 0.45 3.43
C TYR A 124 6.01 0.23 4.84
N LYS A 125 6.83 1.18 5.31
CA LYS A 125 7.22 1.25 6.73
C LYS A 125 6.27 2.17 7.46
N ILE A 126 5.58 1.63 8.46
CA ILE A 126 4.72 2.38 9.37
C ILE A 126 5.63 3.16 10.33
N LYS A 127 5.48 4.48 10.35
CA LYS A 127 6.19 5.34 11.30
C LYS A 127 5.29 6.49 11.73
N ARG A 128 4.77 6.43 12.96
CA ARG A 128 3.72 7.34 13.45
C ARG A 128 2.51 7.28 12.50
N ASN A 129 1.87 8.41 12.21
CA ASN A 129 0.73 8.50 11.28
C ASN A 129 1.18 8.59 9.80
N LYS A 130 2.28 7.93 9.43
CA LYS A 130 2.86 7.97 8.09
C LYS A 130 3.26 6.58 7.60
N LEU A 131 3.09 6.38 6.30
CA LEU A 131 3.55 5.20 5.56
C LEU A 131 4.69 5.63 4.66
N LEU A 132 5.90 5.25 5.01
CA LEU A 132 7.08 5.52 4.19
C LEU A 132 7.12 4.53 3.03
N VAL A 133 7.20 5.04 1.82
CA VAL A 133 7.17 4.22 0.60
C VAL A 133 8.55 3.67 0.31
N TYR A 134 8.63 2.37 0.03
CA TYR A 134 9.85 1.74 -0.45
C TYR A 134 9.91 1.77 -1.98
N ASN A 135 11.10 2.01 -2.51
CA ASN A 135 11.40 1.68 -3.90
C ASN A 135 11.50 0.16 -3.99
N ILE A 136 10.72 -0.41 -4.89
CA ILE A 136 10.49 -1.84 -5.03
C ILE A 136 11.74 -2.57 -5.59
N GLN A 137 12.59 -1.89 -6.36
CA GLN A 137 13.81 -2.45 -6.94
C GLN A 137 15.01 -2.35 -5.98
N THR A 138 15.15 -1.21 -5.31
CA THR A 138 16.34 -0.90 -4.48
C THR A 138 16.14 -1.21 -2.99
N GLY A 139 14.90 -1.47 -2.55
CA GLY A 139 14.57 -1.70 -1.13
C GLY A 139 14.80 -0.47 -0.22
N LYS A 140 15.13 0.69 -0.78
CA LYS A 140 15.38 1.95 -0.06
C LYS A 140 14.11 2.80 0.02
N ILE A 141 14.01 3.68 1.02
CA ILE A 141 12.89 4.62 1.13
C ILE A 141 12.97 5.64 -0.01
N VAL A 142 11.85 5.83 -0.71
CA VAL A 142 11.77 6.80 -1.80
C VAL A 142 11.96 8.21 -1.26
N ARG A 143 12.89 8.95 -1.86
CA ARG A 143 13.09 10.38 -1.66
C ARG A 143 12.83 11.11 -2.98
N ARG A 144 12.26 12.31 -2.91
CA ARG A 144 11.91 13.12 -4.08
C ARG A 144 12.29 14.57 -3.84
N SER A 145 12.62 15.29 -4.90
CA SER A 145 12.83 16.73 -4.85
C SER A 145 11.53 17.44 -4.45
N LYS A 146 11.66 18.43 -3.57
CA LYS A 146 10.65 19.41 -3.19
C LYS A 146 11.17 20.75 -3.73
N GLY A 147 10.81 21.07 -4.97
CA GLY A 147 11.36 22.22 -5.69
C GLY A 147 12.82 22.04 -6.10
N SER A 148 13.53 23.16 -6.30
CA SER A 148 14.85 23.20 -6.95
C SER A 148 16.02 22.60 -6.14
N LYS A 149 15.98 22.57 -4.79
CA LYS A 149 17.17 22.23 -3.97
C LYS A 149 16.97 21.21 -2.85
N ASN A 150 15.75 20.95 -2.38
CA ASN A 150 15.53 20.10 -1.21
C ASN A 150 14.98 18.73 -1.60
N THR A 151 15.50 17.64 -1.03
CA THR A 151 14.88 16.31 -1.17
C THR A 151 14.13 15.93 0.10
N ALA A 152 12.90 15.43 -0.06
CA ALA A 152 12.03 15.01 1.02
C ALA A 152 11.66 13.53 0.87
N LYS A 153 11.39 12.85 1.99
CA LYS A 153 10.89 11.47 1.96
C LYS A 153 9.48 11.46 1.37
N PHE A 154 9.21 10.51 0.49
CA PHE A 154 7.88 10.23 0.00
C PHE A 154 7.13 9.36 1.02
N TYR A 155 5.94 9.80 1.41
CA TYR A 155 5.13 9.11 2.38
C TYR A 155 3.64 9.38 2.17
N LEU A 156 2.80 8.47 2.67
CA LEU A 156 1.37 8.70 2.78
C LEU A 156 1.06 9.08 4.23
N LYS A 157 0.41 10.22 4.45
CA LYS A 157 0.02 10.73 5.78
C LYS A 157 -1.40 10.31 6.07
N LYS A 158 -1.67 9.84 7.29
CA LYS A 158 -3.04 9.56 7.76
C LYS A 158 -3.85 10.85 7.73
N VAL A 159 -5.04 10.79 7.14
CA VAL A 159 -6.01 11.88 7.10
C VAL A 159 -6.95 11.68 8.29
N ALA A 160 -7.28 12.77 8.99
CA ALA A 160 -8.35 12.74 9.98
C ALA A 160 -9.68 12.60 9.22
N ASN A 161 -10.50 11.63 9.61
CA ASN A 161 -11.86 11.52 9.08
C ASN A 161 -12.70 12.69 9.56
#